data_AF-A0A958UMV3-F1
#
_entry.id   AF-A0A958UMV3-F1
#
_cell.length_a   1.000
_cell.length_b   1.000
_cell.length_c   1.000
_cell.angle_alpha   90.00
_cell.angle_beta   90.00
_cell.angle_gamma   90.00
#
_symmetry.space_group_name_H-M   'P 1'
#
loop_
_entity.id
_entity.type
_entity.pdbx_description
1 polymer ?
#
loop_
_entity_poly.entity_id
_entity_poly.type
_entity_poly.pdbx_seq_one_letter_code
_entity_poly.pdbx_strand_id
1 'polypeptide(L)'
;MNKLTKFTFLAYVLIFLVSSCTTEDSQPFDESNNNIVAVNSELGDLLLRTTDGNNNSSIDCIDLVYPLTFFIYNSNQQQTGTQTVGNDGELLALLLSLDPGTYIALQFPISVILQDGTNVQVNSNAELVTLISGCSSNGGGFPSDFETILTTGSWFVTYFFDDIDETSNFSGYEFTFGTDNTAQAVSTSNTVDGTWSLTNSNTPDLNLFFGTNDPFDELDEDWDIIEATQDIIKLKHISGGDGSVDFLTYERTPNGGGGGGNTSEFTDNLTNNVWYVNLLEDDGNNETCDYVAYEFKFNANETVTATSTNNTVNGTWSVTNSSSGIDLFLNFEITGSNDPFEDLNDDWDVTSFDAQNIKLIDVSGGNGGTDYLNFGRNPYGDCNGGGTTTELSNILMDGQWYVQSYIDDGDDETNDYNGYLLTFTPDGSVIAESSNNTINGTWSVVNSSNGLDVILDFGTAMPFDEFNDDWDVVTYTNTRVELFDVSGGNGGTDYLTFQKL
;
A
#
# COMPACT_ATOMS: atom_id res chain seq x y z
N MET A 1 -84.68 -31.64 7.33
CA MET A 1 -83.75 -31.63 8.49
C MET A 1 -82.46 -30.95 8.05
N ASN A 2 -82.11 -29.86 8.74
CA ASN A 2 -80.78 -29.28 8.98
C ASN A 2 -79.90 -28.90 7.76
N LYS A 3 -79.78 -27.58 7.54
CA LYS A 3 -78.57 -26.74 7.76
C LYS A 3 -77.47 -27.00 6.73
N LEU A 4 -77.35 -26.14 5.71
CA LEU A 4 -76.50 -24.93 5.69
C LEU A 4 -75.02 -25.27 5.49
N THR A 5 -74.52 -25.11 4.26
CA THR A 5 -73.16 -24.65 3.99
C THR A 5 -73.06 -24.12 2.56
N LYS A 6 -72.60 -22.87 2.45
CA LYS A 6 -72.27 -22.16 1.22
C LYS A 6 -71.11 -22.86 0.52
N PHE A 7 -71.14 -22.97 -0.80
CA PHE A 7 -69.92 -22.99 -1.62
C PHE A 7 -70.21 -22.24 -2.94
N THR A 8 -69.69 -21.02 -2.98
CA THR A 8 -69.59 -20.11 -4.12
C THR A 8 -68.75 -20.75 -5.22
N PHE A 9 -69.27 -20.82 -6.45
CA PHE A 9 -68.53 -21.25 -7.63
C PHE A 9 -68.30 -20.05 -8.56
N LEU A 10 -67.05 -19.59 -8.55
CA LEU A 10 -66.27 -19.06 -9.65
C LEU A 10 -66.87 -17.96 -10.55
N ALA A 11 -66.64 -16.72 -10.14
CA ALA A 11 -66.38 -15.61 -11.06
C ALA A 11 -65.55 -14.56 -10.31
N TYR A 12 -64.22 -14.66 -10.38
CA TYR A 12 -63.34 -13.56 -10.04
C TYR A 12 -62.40 -13.28 -11.20
N VAL A 13 -62.53 -12.06 -11.69
CA VAL A 13 -61.64 -11.35 -12.60
C VAL A 13 -60.24 -11.36 -12.00
N LEU A 14 -59.30 -12.03 -12.67
CA LEU A 14 -57.88 -11.90 -12.38
C LEU A 14 -57.37 -10.68 -13.15
N ILE A 15 -57.19 -9.56 -12.46
CA ILE A 15 -56.32 -8.48 -12.92
C ILE A 15 -54.90 -8.99 -12.72
N PHE A 16 -54.26 -9.44 -13.80
CA PHE A 16 -52.80 -9.53 -13.86
C PHE A 16 -52.27 -8.09 -13.95
N LEU A 17 -51.88 -7.52 -12.82
CA LEU A 17 -50.80 -6.54 -12.82
C LEU A 17 -49.52 -7.36 -12.93
N VAL A 18 -48.95 -7.42 -14.14
CA VAL A 18 -47.54 -7.74 -14.31
C VAL A 18 -46.75 -6.57 -13.73
N SER A 19 -46.47 -6.66 -12.44
CA SER A 19 -45.32 -5.99 -11.83
C SER A 19 -44.12 -6.89 -12.12
N SER A 20 -43.45 -6.64 -13.22
CA SER A 20 -42.07 -7.06 -13.40
C SER A 20 -41.22 -6.36 -12.33
N CYS A 21 -40.82 -7.09 -11.30
CA CYS A 21 -39.57 -6.81 -10.60
C CYS A 21 -38.76 -8.09 -10.70
N THR A 22 -37.80 -8.07 -11.62
CA THR A 22 -36.60 -8.88 -11.50
C THR A 22 -35.99 -8.60 -10.13
N THR A 23 -35.64 -9.63 -9.37
CA THR A 23 -34.57 -9.51 -8.38
C THR A 23 -33.34 -9.08 -9.16
N GLU A 24 -32.90 -7.85 -8.97
CA GLU A 24 -31.60 -7.43 -9.47
C GLU A 24 -30.56 -8.23 -8.71
N ASP A 25 -29.85 -9.09 -9.44
CA ASP A 25 -28.50 -9.53 -9.09
C ASP A 25 -27.72 -8.28 -8.66
N SER A 26 -27.16 -8.28 -7.45
CA SER A 26 -25.97 -7.48 -7.17
C SER A 26 -24.84 -8.07 -8.03
N GLN A 27 -24.74 -7.58 -9.26
CA GLN A 27 -23.56 -7.80 -10.08
C GLN A 27 -22.34 -7.21 -9.35
N PRO A 28 -21.17 -7.86 -9.42
CA PRO A 28 -19.92 -7.24 -8.97
C PRO A 28 -19.71 -5.89 -9.68
N PHE A 29 -19.07 -4.95 -8.98
CA PHE A 29 -18.68 -3.65 -9.53
C PHE A 29 -17.91 -3.84 -10.83
N ASP A 30 -18.43 -3.28 -11.92
CA ASP A 30 -17.79 -3.37 -13.23
C ASP A 30 -16.78 -2.23 -13.36
N GLU A 31 -15.53 -2.51 -12.98
CA GLU A 31 -14.38 -1.61 -13.17
C GLU A 31 -14.16 -1.18 -14.63
N SER A 32 -14.81 -1.83 -15.61
CA SER A 32 -14.72 -1.44 -17.02
C SER A 32 -15.57 -0.21 -17.39
N ASN A 33 -16.33 0.35 -16.45
CA ASN A 33 -17.04 1.61 -16.67
C ASN A 33 -16.06 2.80 -16.56
N ASN A 34 -15.36 3.08 -17.66
CA ASN A 34 -14.33 4.11 -17.86
C ASN A 34 -14.74 5.57 -17.53
N ASN A 35 -15.89 5.81 -16.90
CA ASN A 35 -16.37 7.14 -16.53
C ASN A 35 -16.47 7.36 -15.01
N ILE A 36 -16.35 6.31 -14.19
CA ILE A 36 -16.33 6.41 -12.72
C ILE A 36 -14.89 6.64 -12.27
N VAL A 37 -14.71 7.52 -11.29
CA VAL A 37 -13.45 7.98 -10.69
C VAL A 37 -13.55 7.69 -9.20
N ALA A 38 -12.66 6.83 -8.69
CA ALA A 38 -12.45 6.66 -7.26
C ALA A 38 -11.38 7.66 -6.78
N VAL A 39 -11.38 8.03 -5.50
CA VAL A 39 -10.39 8.99 -4.95
C VAL A 39 -8.98 8.44 -5.09
N ASN A 40 -8.81 7.14 -4.91
CA ASN A 40 -7.61 6.33 -5.04
C ASN A 40 -7.46 5.69 -6.44
N SER A 41 -8.13 6.23 -7.46
CA SER A 41 -7.89 5.81 -8.84
C SER A 41 -6.83 6.72 -9.44
N GLU A 42 -6.11 6.22 -10.44
CA GLU A 42 -5.13 7.01 -11.21
C GLU A 42 -5.65 8.43 -11.54
N LEU A 43 -6.89 8.56 -12.02
CA LEU A 43 -7.46 9.87 -12.31
C LEU A 43 -7.82 10.69 -11.07
N GLY A 44 -8.21 10.07 -9.96
CA GLY A 44 -8.46 10.74 -8.68
C GLY A 44 -7.19 11.41 -8.14
N ASP A 45 -6.07 10.69 -8.17
CA ASP A 45 -4.77 11.18 -7.71
C ASP A 45 -4.20 12.25 -8.64
N LEU A 46 -4.34 12.07 -9.95
CA LEU A 46 -3.99 13.10 -10.94
C LEU A 46 -4.82 14.38 -10.77
N LEU A 47 -6.11 14.26 -10.44
CA LEU A 47 -6.96 15.41 -10.12
C LEU A 47 -6.57 16.08 -8.80
N LEU A 48 -6.13 15.31 -7.79
CA LEU A 48 -5.62 15.86 -6.54
C LEU A 48 -4.38 16.73 -6.79
N ARG A 49 -3.41 16.20 -7.54
CA ARG A 49 -2.14 16.89 -7.86
C ARG A 49 -2.30 18.10 -8.78
N THR A 50 -3.30 18.13 -9.66
CA THR A 50 -3.60 19.32 -10.48
C THR A 50 -4.27 20.45 -9.67
N THR A 51 -4.77 20.17 -8.47
CA THR A 51 -5.51 21.16 -7.64
C THR A 51 -4.72 21.77 -6.49
N ASP A 52 -3.51 21.24 -6.23
CA ASP A 52 -2.71 21.64 -5.09
C ASP A 52 -1.60 22.63 -5.46
N GLY A 53 -1.96 23.91 -5.63
CA GLY A 53 -1.01 24.96 -6.01
C GLY A 53 -0.02 25.40 -4.90
N ASN A 54 0.14 24.65 -3.81
CA ASN A 54 1.03 25.00 -2.69
C ASN A 54 2.08 23.91 -2.37
N ASN A 55 2.15 22.83 -3.14
CA ASN A 55 3.03 21.68 -2.89
C ASN A 55 3.94 21.35 -4.08
N ASN A 56 5.11 20.75 -3.81
CA ASN A 56 6.17 20.45 -4.79
C ASN A 56 5.81 19.29 -5.77
N SER A 57 4.65 18.66 -5.59
CA SER A 57 4.14 17.54 -6.40
C SER A 57 3.00 17.95 -7.35
N SER A 58 2.73 19.26 -7.46
CA SER A 58 1.66 19.82 -8.27
C SER A 58 1.91 19.62 -9.77
N ILE A 59 0.85 19.31 -10.52
CA ILE A 59 0.92 19.17 -11.97
C ILE A 59 0.62 20.53 -12.61
N ASP A 60 1.68 21.31 -12.85
CA ASP A 60 1.58 22.71 -13.32
C ASP A 60 1.47 22.88 -14.85
N CYS A 61 1.60 21.78 -15.60
CA CYS A 61 1.60 21.79 -17.07
C CYS A 61 0.19 21.79 -17.70
N ILE A 62 -0.86 21.66 -16.89
CA ILE A 62 -2.25 21.58 -17.32
C ILE A 62 -3.18 22.24 -16.30
N ASP A 63 -3.97 23.20 -16.75
CA ASP A 63 -4.97 23.89 -15.94
C ASP A 63 -6.38 23.38 -16.26
N LEU A 64 -7.15 23.01 -15.23
CA LEU A 64 -8.55 22.65 -15.36
C LEU A 64 -9.44 23.89 -15.57
N VAL A 65 -10.31 23.88 -16.60
CA VAL A 65 -11.25 24.98 -16.84
C VAL A 65 -12.56 24.73 -16.11
N TYR A 66 -12.77 25.47 -15.03
CA TYR A 66 -14.00 25.46 -14.24
C TYR A 66 -15.17 26.19 -14.93
N PRO A 67 -16.43 25.82 -14.63
CA PRO A 67 -16.86 24.84 -13.61
C PRO A 67 -16.80 23.38 -14.08
N LEU A 68 -16.46 22.47 -13.15
CA LEU A 68 -16.50 21.03 -13.37
C LEU A 68 -17.70 20.43 -12.61
N THR A 69 -18.38 19.45 -13.22
CA THR A 69 -19.54 18.78 -12.60
C THR A 69 -19.27 17.30 -12.42
N PHE A 70 -19.55 16.78 -11.23
CA PHE A 70 -19.37 15.40 -10.82
C PHE A 70 -20.72 14.76 -10.49
N PHE A 71 -20.93 13.53 -10.93
CA PHE A 71 -22.02 12.67 -10.48
C PHE A 71 -21.52 11.79 -9.34
N ILE A 72 -22.28 11.68 -8.25
CA ILE A 72 -21.90 10.89 -7.08
C ILE A 72 -22.68 9.58 -7.10
N TYR A 73 -21.99 8.47 -6.84
CA TYR A 73 -22.55 7.11 -6.81
C TYR A 73 -22.25 6.44 -5.47
N ASN A 74 -23.12 5.53 -5.06
CA ASN A 74 -22.84 4.58 -3.99
C ASN A 74 -22.25 3.27 -4.57
N SER A 75 -21.88 2.35 -3.68
CA SER A 75 -21.39 1.01 -4.02
C SER A 75 -22.31 0.17 -4.92
N ASN A 76 -23.61 0.50 -4.97
CA ASN A 76 -24.58 -0.15 -5.85
C ASN A 76 -24.68 0.52 -7.24
N GLN A 77 -23.74 1.39 -7.61
CA GLN A 77 -23.73 2.18 -8.85
C GLN A 77 -24.98 3.06 -9.04
N GLN A 78 -25.71 3.36 -7.96
CA GLN A 78 -26.84 4.27 -8.02
C GLN A 78 -26.34 5.68 -7.86
N GLN A 79 -26.68 6.56 -8.80
CA GLN A 79 -26.36 7.98 -8.67
C GLN A 79 -27.11 8.57 -7.48
N THR A 80 -26.39 8.89 -6.41
CA THR A 80 -26.91 9.48 -5.17
C THR A 80 -26.92 11.01 -5.21
N GLY A 81 -26.12 11.62 -6.10
CA GLY A 81 -26.01 13.08 -6.15
C GLY A 81 -25.32 13.65 -7.40
N THR A 82 -25.20 14.97 -7.39
CA THR A 82 -24.42 15.74 -8.37
C THR A 82 -23.80 16.94 -7.65
N GLN A 83 -22.52 17.18 -7.88
CA GLN A 83 -21.77 18.29 -7.30
C GLN A 83 -21.06 19.06 -8.40
N THR A 84 -21.16 20.39 -8.40
CA THR A 84 -20.39 21.26 -9.29
C THR A 84 -19.35 22.02 -8.46
N VAL A 85 -18.12 22.09 -8.95
CA VAL A 85 -17.00 22.82 -8.32
C VAL A 85 -16.55 23.95 -9.24
N GLY A 86 -16.18 25.09 -8.66
CA GLY A 86 -15.86 26.32 -9.39
C GLY A 86 -14.38 26.72 -9.40
N ASN A 87 -13.52 26.02 -8.67
CA ASN A 87 -12.09 26.25 -8.57
C ASN A 87 -11.38 25.03 -7.96
N ASP A 88 -10.05 25.04 -7.97
CA ASP A 88 -9.19 23.95 -7.46
C ASP A 88 -9.43 23.64 -5.98
N GLY A 89 -9.61 24.66 -5.14
CA GLY A 89 -9.89 24.46 -3.72
C GLY A 89 -11.23 23.77 -3.46
N GLU A 90 -12.24 24.03 -4.28
CA GLU A 90 -13.54 23.34 -4.22
C GLU A 90 -13.47 21.90 -4.75
N LEU A 91 -12.62 21.64 -5.75
CA LEU A 91 -12.35 20.30 -6.25
C LEU A 91 -11.60 19.46 -5.21
N LEU A 92 -10.52 20.00 -4.63
CA LEU A 92 -9.77 19.38 -3.55
C LEU A 92 -10.67 19.03 -2.36
N ALA A 93 -11.50 19.98 -1.92
CA ALA A 93 -12.44 19.74 -0.82
C ALA A 93 -13.46 18.65 -1.14
N LEU A 94 -13.91 18.54 -2.39
CA LEU A 94 -14.78 17.45 -2.83
C LEU A 94 -14.06 16.11 -2.72
N LEU A 95 -12.84 15.99 -3.28
CA LEU A 95 -12.06 14.75 -3.29
C LEU A 95 -11.74 14.25 -1.87
N LEU A 96 -11.37 15.14 -0.94
CA LEU A 96 -11.04 14.80 0.45
C LEU A 96 -12.26 14.50 1.34
N SER A 97 -13.49 14.74 0.86
CA SER A 97 -14.71 14.62 1.66
C SER A 97 -15.55 13.38 1.36
N LEU A 98 -15.07 12.48 0.49
CA LEU A 98 -15.82 11.31 0.06
C LEU A 98 -15.79 10.21 1.12
N ASP A 99 -16.97 9.79 1.56
CA ASP A 99 -17.13 8.68 2.51
C ASP A 99 -16.76 7.33 1.85
N PRO A 100 -16.24 6.34 2.61
CA PRO A 100 -15.99 4.99 2.09
C PRO A 100 -17.19 4.40 1.35
N GLY A 101 -16.96 3.80 0.18
CA GLY A 101 -18.02 3.27 -0.68
C GLY A 101 -18.78 4.32 -1.50
N THR A 102 -18.29 5.56 -1.54
CA THR A 102 -18.75 6.63 -2.43
C THR A 102 -17.80 6.79 -3.62
N TYR A 103 -18.36 6.90 -4.81
CA TYR A 103 -17.62 7.08 -6.06
C TYR A 103 -18.10 8.33 -6.77
N ILE A 104 -17.25 8.95 -7.59
CA ILE A 104 -17.62 10.12 -8.39
C ILE A 104 -17.44 9.84 -9.89
N ALA A 105 -18.08 10.60 -10.77
CA ALA A 105 -17.84 10.54 -12.20
C ALA A 105 -17.84 11.95 -12.77
N LEU A 106 -16.82 12.29 -13.56
CA LEU A 106 -16.72 13.61 -14.16
C LEU A 106 -17.68 13.72 -15.36
N GLN A 107 -18.42 14.83 -15.42
CA GLN A 107 -19.29 15.12 -16.55
C GLN A 107 -18.46 15.67 -17.71
N PHE A 108 -18.14 14.80 -18.66
CA PHE A 108 -17.54 15.19 -19.93
C PHE A 108 -18.56 15.82 -20.90
N PRO A 109 -18.10 16.65 -21.87
CA PRO A 109 -16.71 17.07 -22.05
C PRO A 109 -16.30 18.17 -21.06
N ILE A 110 -15.00 18.18 -20.71
CA ILE A 110 -14.36 19.28 -19.98
C ILE A 110 -13.38 20.02 -20.88
N SER A 111 -12.91 21.18 -20.45
CA SER A 111 -11.84 21.91 -21.10
C SER A 111 -10.63 22.01 -20.18
N VAL A 112 -9.44 21.94 -20.77
CA VAL A 112 -8.15 22.13 -20.08
C VAL A 112 -7.31 23.12 -20.87
N ILE A 113 -6.39 23.82 -20.21
CA ILE A 113 -5.39 24.69 -20.84
C ILE A 113 -4.01 24.06 -20.60
N LEU A 114 -3.27 23.77 -21.66
CA LEU A 114 -1.90 23.25 -21.54
C LEU A 114 -0.91 24.38 -21.24
N GLN A 115 0.31 24.03 -20.79
CA GLN A 115 1.39 24.97 -20.48
C GLN A 115 1.72 25.96 -21.62
N ASP A 116 1.53 25.55 -22.87
CA ASP A 116 1.75 26.40 -24.05
C ASP A 116 0.60 27.38 -24.34
N GLY A 117 -0.46 27.36 -23.52
CA GLY A 117 -1.66 28.17 -23.63
C GLY A 117 -2.74 27.57 -24.54
N THR A 118 -2.56 26.36 -25.07
CA THR A 118 -3.54 25.70 -25.93
C THR A 118 -4.73 25.21 -25.13
N ASN A 119 -5.94 25.51 -25.60
CA ASN A 119 -7.18 24.98 -25.01
C ASN A 119 -7.55 23.64 -25.67
N VAL A 120 -7.66 22.59 -24.87
CA VAL A 120 -7.99 21.23 -25.31
C VAL A 120 -9.32 20.81 -24.70
N GLN A 121 -10.18 20.19 -25.52
CA GLN A 121 -11.44 19.60 -25.06
C GLN A 121 -11.22 18.12 -24.78
N VAL A 122 -11.58 17.68 -23.57
CA VAL A 122 -11.40 16.31 -23.09
C VAL A 122 -12.76 15.65 -22.97
N ASN A 123 -12.91 14.44 -23.49
CA ASN A 123 -14.22 13.78 -23.66
C ASN A 123 -14.37 12.50 -22.84
N SER A 124 -13.32 12.04 -22.16
CA SER A 124 -13.34 10.84 -21.32
C SER A 124 -12.24 10.87 -20.26
N ASN A 125 -12.36 10.00 -19.25
CA ASN A 125 -11.30 9.80 -18.26
C ASN A 125 -9.99 9.38 -18.93
N ALA A 126 -10.04 8.45 -19.88
CA ALA A 126 -8.85 7.98 -20.60
C ALA A 126 -8.13 9.10 -21.38
N GLU A 127 -8.88 10.04 -21.98
CA GLU A 127 -8.30 11.20 -22.65
C GLU A 127 -7.69 12.18 -21.64
N LEU A 128 -8.33 12.36 -20.48
CA LEU A 128 -7.83 13.21 -19.40
C LEU A 128 -6.54 12.64 -18.78
N VAL A 129 -6.55 11.36 -18.44
CA VAL A 129 -5.37 10.62 -17.98
C VAL A 129 -4.27 10.70 -19.02
N THR A 130 -4.53 10.42 -20.30
CA THR A 130 -3.49 10.52 -21.35
C THR A 130 -2.91 11.94 -21.47
N LEU A 131 -3.70 12.99 -21.24
CA LEU A 131 -3.22 14.38 -21.28
C LEU A 131 -2.40 14.75 -20.05
N ILE A 132 -2.84 14.35 -18.86
CA ILE A 132 -2.14 14.61 -17.59
C ILE A 132 -0.88 13.71 -17.49
N SER A 133 -1.01 12.42 -17.76
CA SER A 133 0.09 11.46 -17.82
C SER A 133 1.01 11.73 -19.01
N GLY A 134 0.52 12.23 -20.15
CA GLY A 134 1.36 12.68 -21.27
C GLY A 134 2.22 13.91 -20.92
N CYS A 135 1.77 14.69 -19.94
CA CYS A 135 2.62 15.66 -19.26
C CYS A 135 3.58 15.00 -18.25
N SER A 136 3.17 13.91 -17.60
CA SER A 136 3.91 13.23 -16.52
C SER A 136 4.84 12.07 -16.96
N SER A 137 4.82 11.64 -18.22
CA SER A 137 5.50 10.43 -18.74
C SER A 137 6.86 10.69 -19.42
N ASN A 138 7.49 11.82 -19.12
CA ASN A 138 8.94 11.89 -19.08
C ASN A 138 9.30 11.53 -17.63
N GLY A 139 9.52 10.24 -17.36
CA GLY A 139 9.48 9.64 -16.02
C GLY A 139 10.23 10.38 -14.94
N GLY A 140 9.66 10.39 -13.72
CA GLY A 140 10.24 11.00 -12.52
C GLY A 140 10.99 12.28 -12.85
N GLY A 141 10.24 13.23 -13.43
CA GLY A 141 10.76 14.06 -14.51
C GLY A 141 12.17 14.54 -14.27
N PHE A 142 13.13 14.01 -15.04
CA PHE A 142 14.41 14.67 -15.29
C PHE A 142 14.09 16.15 -15.41
N PRO A 143 14.42 16.96 -14.39
CA PRO A 143 13.91 18.31 -14.39
C PRO A 143 14.44 18.95 -15.66
N SER A 144 13.58 19.61 -16.44
CA SER A 144 14.05 20.26 -17.67
C SER A 144 15.17 21.28 -17.40
N ASP A 145 15.32 21.67 -16.13
CA ASP A 145 16.34 22.52 -15.54
C ASP A 145 17.33 21.77 -14.62
N PHE A 146 17.46 20.44 -14.69
CA PHE A 146 18.36 19.64 -13.84
C PHE A 146 19.79 20.17 -13.85
N GLU A 147 20.34 20.45 -15.03
CA GLU A 147 21.67 21.04 -15.15
C GLU A 147 21.77 22.38 -14.42
N THR A 148 20.69 23.18 -14.41
CA THR A 148 20.64 24.41 -13.62
C THR A 148 20.55 24.13 -12.12
N ILE A 149 19.74 23.16 -11.69
CA ILE A 149 19.65 22.71 -10.29
C ILE A 149 21.02 22.27 -9.77
N LEU A 150 21.65 21.33 -10.48
CA LEU A 150 22.94 20.74 -10.13
C LEU A 150 24.04 21.81 -10.06
N THR A 151 24.10 22.70 -11.05
CA THR A 151 25.17 23.72 -11.14
C THR A 151 24.92 25.02 -10.37
N THR A 152 23.73 25.16 -9.77
CA THR A 152 23.44 26.28 -8.88
C THR A 152 23.84 25.92 -7.46
N GLY A 153 24.52 26.83 -6.77
CA GLY A 153 24.83 26.68 -5.35
C GLY A 153 25.85 25.58 -5.02
N SER A 154 25.89 25.24 -3.74
CA SER A 154 26.73 24.16 -3.22
C SER A 154 25.84 23.03 -2.71
N TRP A 155 26.41 21.83 -2.68
CA TRP A 155 25.77 20.60 -2.26
C TRP A 155 26.60 19.93 -1.17
N PHE A 156 25.95 19.16 -0.32
CA PHE A 156 26.58 18.35 0.70
C PHE A 156 26.01 16.96 0.62
N VAL A 157 26.86 15.93 0.66
CA VAL A 157 26.40 14.54 0.80
C VAL A 157 25.73 14.43 2.16
N THR A 158 24.42 14.19 2.15
CA THR A 158 23.60 13.95 3.36
C THR A 158 23.23 12.48 3.50
N TYR A 159 23.42 11.68 2.46
CA TYR A 159 23.37 10.22 2.56
C TYR A 159 24.27 9.60 1.49
N PHE A 160 25.01 8.56 1.87
CA PHE A 160 25.70 7.69 0.94
C PHE A 160 25.72 6.26 1.50
N PHE A 161 25.21 5.32 0.71
CA PHE A 161 25.14 3.91 1.05
C PHE A 161 25.71 3.09 -0.11
N ASP A 162 26.76 2.32 0.19
CA ASP A 162 27.40 1.34 -0.68
C ASP A 162 27.65 0.08 0.17
N ASP A 163 26.74 -0.90 0.06
CA ASP A 163 26.60 -2.08 0.93
C ASP A 163 26.42 -1.80 2.45
N ILE A 164 26.90 -0.65 2.92
CA ILE A 164 26.90 -0.13 4.29
C ILE A 164 26.79 1.41 4.22
N ASP A 165 26.34 2.04 5.32
CA ASP A 165 26.28 3.50 5.41
C ASP A 165 27.70 4.08 5.54
N GLU A 166 28.09 4.83 4.51
CA GLU A 166 29.40 5.46 4.39
C GLU A 166 29.31 6.99 4.35
N THR A 167 28.14 7.56 4.64
CA THR A 167 27.85 9.01 4.66
C THR A 167 28.92 9.80 5.42
N SER A 168 29.44 9.23 6.52
CA SER A 168 30.45 9.88 7.35
C SER A 168 31.78 10.17 6.63
N ASN A 169 32.10 9.44 5.57
CA ASN A 169 33.32 9.61 4.75
C ASN A 169 33.35 11.00 4.07
N PHE A 170 32.18 11.55 3.75
CA PHE A 170 32.02 12.83 3.05
C PHE A 170 31.74 14.02 3.99
N SER A 171 31.75 13.79 5.31
CA SER A 171 31.47 14.83 6.31
C SER A 171 32.41 16.03 6.19
N GLY A 172 31.82 17.22 6.00
CA GLY A 172 32.53 18.48 5.92
C GLY A 172 33.13 18.81 4.55
N TYR A 173 32.83 18.01 3.52
CA TYR A 173 33.07 18.38 2.13
C TYR A 173 31.87 19.13 1.55
N GLU A 174 32.17 20.22 0.85
CA GLU A 174 31.24 21.01 0.04
C GLU A 174 31.47 20.67 -1.43
N PHE A 175 30.42 20.21 -2.10
CA PHE A 175 30.43 19.81 -3.51
C PHE A 175 29.89 20.94 -4.38
N THR A 176 30.56 21.18 -5.50
CA THR A 176 30.13 22.17 -6.50
C THR A 176 30.26 21.59 -7.90
N PHE A 177 29.30 21.90 -8.77
CA PHE A 177 29.25 21.44 -10.15
C PHE A 177 29.24 22.65 -11.09
N GLY A 178 30.22 22.73 -11.98
CA GLY A 178 30.37 23.80 -12.96
C GLY A 178 29.60 23.53 -14.24
N THR A 179 29.10 24.59 -14.89
CA THR A 179 28.44 24.54 -16.21
C THR A 179 29.38 24.12 -17.36
N ASP A 180 30.66 23.88 -17.08
CA ASP A 180 31.67 23.39 -18.00
C ASP A 180 32.04 21.92 -17.74
N ASN A 181 31.13 21.18 -17.09
CA ASN A 181 31.27 19.76 -16.73
C ASN A 181 32.38 19.47 -15.70
N THR A 182 32.87 20.49 -15.00
CA THR A 182 33.78 20.31 -13.87
C THR A 182 33.00 20.07 -12.57
N ALA A 183 33.55 19.27 -11.66
CA ALA A 183 33.03 19.10 -10.31
C ALA A 183 34.17 19.33 -9.30
N GLN A 184 33.84 19.70 -8.07
CA GLN A 184 34.85 19.84 -7.01
C GLN A 184 34.25 19.52 -5.65
N ALA A 185 34.97 18.73 -4.84
CA ALA A 185 34.70 18.51 -3.43
C ALA A 185 35.76 19.23 -2.59
N VAL A 186 35.34 20.16 -1.73
CA VAL A 186 36.23 21.01 -0.95
C VAL A 186 35.95 20.86 0.54
N SER A 187 36.98 20.56 1.32
CA SER A 187 36.97 20.71 2.77
C SER A 187 37.99 21.75 3.21
N THR A 188 38.08 22.01 4.51
CA THR A 188 39.06 22.97 5.07
C THR A 188 40.52 22.59 4.80
N SER A 189 40.81 21.33 4.49
CA SER A 189 42.17 20.79 4.34
C SER A 189 42.43 20.09 3.01
N ASN A 190 41.41 19.80 2.22
CA ASN A 190 41.52 19.03 0.99
C ASN A 190 40.64 19.61 -0.12
N THR A 191 41.10 19.46 -1.35
CA THR A 191 40.34 19.80 -2.56
C THR A 191 40.51 18.67 -3.54
N VAL A 192 39.39 18.09 -3.96
CA VAL A 192 39.34 17.01 -4.95
C VAL A 192 38.61 17.55 -6.17
N ASP A 193 39.33 17.57 -7.29
CA ASP A 193 38.77 17.96 -8.58
C ASP A 193 38.13 16.74 -9.23
N GLY A 194 36.98 16.93 -9.86
CA GLY A 194 36.25 15.90 -10.59
C GLY A 194 35.58 16.45 -11.85
N THR A 195 34.73 15.63 -12.45
CA THR A 195 33.91 15.94 -13.61
C THR A 195 32.54 15.32 -13.46
N TRP A 196 31.54 15.88 -14.15
CA TRP A 196 30.20 15.31 -14.23
C TRP A 196 29.67 15.39 -15.67
N SER A 197 28.83 14.44 -16.07
CA SER A 197 28.15 14.50 -17.37
C SER A 197 26.85 13.72 -17.40
N LEU A 198 25.89 14.16 -18.22
CA LEU A 198 24.64 13.43 -18.45
C LEU A 198 24.76 12.47 -19.63
N THR A 199 24.17 11.28 -19.53
CA THR A 199 24.07 10.37 -20.67
C THR A 199 23.13 10.93 -21.74
N ASN A 200 23.33 10.53 -23.00
CA ASN A 200 22.51 10.99 -24.12
C ASN A 200 21.31 10.05 -24.32
N SER A 201 20.35 10.10 -23.40
CA SER A 201 19.11 9.31 -23.42
C SER A 201 17.89 10.21 -23.15
N ASN A 202 16.69 9.63 -23.17
CA ASN A 202 15.47 10.36 -22.77
C ASN A 202 15.29 10.42 -21.24
N THR A 203 16.10 9.66 -20.50
CA THR A 203 16.15 9.58 -19.03
C THR A 203 17.64 9.61 -18.65
N PRO A 204 18.28 10.80 -18.69
CA PRO A 204 19.73 10.90 -18.58
C PRO A 204 20.25 10.50 -17.20
N ASP A 205 21.31 9.70 -17.17
CA ASP A 205 22.02 9.31 -15.95
C ASP A 205 23.12 10.34 -15.67
N LEU A 206 23.36 10.63 -14.38
CA LEU A 206 24.43 11.50 -13.91
C LEU A 206 25.71 10.69 -13.71
N ASN A 207 26.64 10.79 -14.66
CA ASN A 207 27.97 10.23 -14.50
C ASN A 207 28.80 11.17 -13.63
N LEU A 208 29.33 10.67 -12.51
CA LEU A 208 30.28 11.36 -11.64
C LEU A 208 31.69 10.76 -11.80
N PHE A 209 32.71 11.59 -11.63
CA PHE A 209 34.10 11.14 -11.62
C PHE A 209 35.00 12.10 -10.83
N PHE A 210 35.45 11.69 -9.65
CA PHE A 210 36.34 12.40 -8.73
C PHE A 210 37.72 11.72 -8.60
N GLY A 211 37.94 10.58 -9.29
CA GLY A 211 39.25 9.98 -9.49
C GLY A 211 39.39 8.59 -8.86
N THR A 212 40.58 8.25 -8.36
CA THR A 212 40.87 6.90 -7.85
C THR A 212 41.31 6.91 -6.39
N ASN A 213 40.95 7.95 -5.64
CA ASN A 213 41.40 8.11 -4.26
C ASN A 213 40.19 8.04 -3.33
N ASP A 214 40.23 7.03 -2.47
CA ASP A 214 39.33 6.83 -1.33
C ASP A 214 39.17 8.14 -0.49
N PRO A 215 37.93 8.55 -0.16
CA PRO A 215 36.64 7.86 -0.42
C PRO A 215 35.96 8.30 -1.73
N PHE A 216 36.60 9.11 -2.57
CA PHE A 216 35.91 9.77 -3.68
C PHE A 216 35.68 8.88 -4.89
N ASP A 217 36.45 7.81 -5.03
CA ASP A 217 36.23 6.82 -6.08
C ASP A 217 34.96 6.01 -5.89
N GLU A 218 34.36 6.01 -4.68
CA GLU A 218 33.06 5.39 -4.40
C GLU A 218 31.88 6.19 -4.99
N LEU A 219 32.08 7.46 -5.35
CA LEU A 219 31.05 8.27 -6.01
C LEU A 219 31.08 8.13 -7.55
N ASP A 220 32.09 7.44 -8.10
CA ASP A 220 32.43 7.45 -9.53
C ASP A 220 31.58 6.46 -10.36
N GLU A 221 30.27 6.67 -10.35
CA GLU A 221 29.28 5.80 -11.00
C GLU A 221 28.38 6.56 -12.01
N ASP A 222 27.58 5.80 -12.77
CA ASP A 222 26.51 6.30 -13.64
C ASP A 222 25.16 6.30 -12.91
N TRP A 223 24.95 7.32 -12.09
CA TRP A 223 23.80 7.44 -11.20
C TRP A 223 22.49 7.71 -11.95
N ASP A 224 21.48 6.88 -11.71
CA ASP A 224 20.08 7.16 -12.02
C ASP A 224 19.59 8.34 -11.17
N ILE A 225 18.98 9.34 -11.82
CA ILE A 225 18.42 10.51 -11.13
C ILE A 225 17.02 10.15 -10.65
N ILE A 226 16.87 10.04 -9.33
CA ILE A 226 15.60 9.78 -8.67
C ILE A 226 14.85 11.10 -8.51
N GLU A 227 15.39 12.00 -7.68
CA GLU A 227 14.78 13.29 -7.38
C GLU A 227 15.79 14.40 -7.63
N ALA A 228 15.33 15.52 -8.17
CA ALA A 228 16.14 16.73 -8.18
C ALA A 228 15.27 17.99 -8.09
N THR A 229 15.49 18.75 -7.04
CA THR A 229 14.83 20.02 -6.75
C THR A 229 15.89 21.07 -6.43
N GLN A 230 15.47 22.30 -6.17
CA GLN A 230 16.43 23.33 -5.74
C GLN A 230 17.11 23.02 -4.41
N ASP A 231 16.56 22.10 -3.59
CA ASP A 231 17.03 21.85 -2.23
C ASP A 231 17.63 20.45 -2.02
N ILE A 232 17.24 19.46 -2.84
CA ILE A 232 17.68 18.06 -2.73
C ILE A 232 17.96 17.44 -4.12
N ILE A 233 18.93 16.54 -4.19
CA ILE A 233 19.14 15.61 -5.31
C ILE A 233 19.31 14.21 -4.73
N LYS A 234 18.45 13.27 -5.11
CA LYS A 234 18.54 11.84 -4.78
C LYS A 234 18.96 11.03 -6.01
N LEU A 235 19.88 10.10 -5.81
CA LEU A 235 20.52 9.31 -6.85
C LEU A 235 20.58 7.84 -6.44
N LYS A 236 20.45 6.93 -7.42
CA LYS A 236 20.59 5.48 -7.24
C LYS A 236 21.52 4.89 -8.29
N HIS A 237 22.25 3.86 -7.94
CA HIS A 237 23.05 3.08 -8.87
C HIS A 237 22.84 1.59 -8.60
N ILE A 238 22.84 0.77 -9.65
CA ILE A 238 22.74 -0.69 -9.53
C ILE A 238 24.05 -1.31 -10.06
N SER A 239 24.83 -1.90 -9.16
CA SER A 239 26.11 -2.54 -9.50
C SER A 239 25.94 -3.60 -10.58
N GLY A 240 26.68 -3.44 -11.68
CA GLY A 240 26.69 -4.42 -12.78
C GLY A 240 27.34 -5.76 -12.42
N GLY A 241 27.93 -5.89 -11.22
CA GLY A 241 28.65 -7.07 -10.75
C GLY A 241 27.80 -8.03 -9.93
N ASP A 242 27.37 -7.59 -8.76
CA ASP A 242 26.59 -8.33 -7.77
C ASP A 242 25.13 -7.86 -7.67
N GLY A 243 24.77 -6.75 -8.32
CA GLY A 243 23.44 -6.19 -8.28
C GLY A 243 23.11 -5.49 -6.97
N SER A 244 24.12 -5.13 -6.17
CA SER A 244 23.92 -4.21 -5.04
C SER A 244 23.33 -2.89 -5.55
N VAL A 245 22.57 -2.25 -4.68
CA VAL A 245 21.96 -0.95 -4.95
C VAL A 245 22.62 0.07 -4.04
N ASP A 246 23.15 1.11 -4.66
CA ASP A 246 23.85 2.19 -3.99
C ASP A 246 22.96 3.44 -4.03
N PHE A 247 23.01 4.25 -2.99
CA PHE A 247 22.20 5.46 -2.87
C PHE A 247 23.06 6.66 -2.50
N LEU A 248 22.76 7.81 -3.10
CA LEU A 248 23.47 9.06 -2.86
C LEU A 248 22.50 10.24 -2.82
N THR A 249 22.50 10.96 -1.70
CA THR A 249 21.67 12.16 -1.52
C THR A 249 22.55 13.38 -1.29
N TYR A 250 22.28 14.42 -2.07
CA TYR A 250 22.84 15.76 -1.89
C TYR A 250 21.75 16.72 -1.39
N GLU A 251 22.06 17.51 -0.36
CA GLU A 251 21.23 18.64 0.06
C GLU A 251 22.03 19.94 0.16
N ARG A 252 21.31 21.06 0.23
CA ARG A 252 21.91 22.41 0.39
C ARG A 252 22.53 22.67 1.74
N THR A 253 22.10 21.93 2.76
CA THR A 253 22.62 22.04 4.11
C THR A 253 23.37 20.78 4.48
N PRO A 254 24.62 20.88 4.98
CA PRO A 254 25.34 19.71 5.44
C PRO A 254 24.60 19.04 6.58
N ASN A 255 24.72 17.72 6.69
CA ASN A 255 24.30 16.95 7.86
C ASN A 255 24.94 17.56 9.11
N GLY A 256 24.12 18.32 9.82
CA GLY A 256 24.60 19.34 10.74
C GLY A 256 23.47 19.93 11.53
N GLY A 257 22.60 19.08 12.09
CA GLY A 257 21.63 19.41 13.15
C GLY A 257 20.80 20.66 12.87
N GLY A 258 19.66 20.50 12.19
CA GLY A 258 18.81 21.66 11.93
C GLY A 258 17.51 21.45 11.16
N GLY A 259 16.95 20.25 11.08
CA GLY A 259 15.52 20.05 10.80
C GLY A 259 14.81 19.69 12.10
N GLY A 260 13.57 20.13 12.29
CA GLY A 260 12.86 20.11 13.57
C GLY A 260 12.39 18.73 14.06
N GLY A 261 13.01 17.63 13.63
CA GLY A 261 12.73 16.28 14.10
C GLY A 261 13.62 15.88 15.27
N ASN A 262 13.04 15.39 16.35
CA ASN A 262 13.81 14.79 17.45
C ASN A 262 14.19 13.35 17.06
N THR A 263 15.24 13.18 16.25
CA THR A 263 15.69 11.84 15.83
C THR A 263 15.94 10.91 17.01
N SER A 264 16.44 11.44 18.13
CA SER A 264 16.60 10.67 19.37
C SER A 264 15.27 10.10 19.89
N GLU A 265 14.17 10.84 19.81
CA GLU A 265 12.85 10.36 20.23
C GLU A 265 12.25 9.36 19.26
N PHE A 266 12.44 9.56 17.95
CA PHE A 266 12.05 8.57 16.95
C PHE A 266 12.84 7.28 17.10
N THR A 267 14.18 7.36 17.20
CA THR A 267 15.07 6.21 17.43
C THR A 267 14.72 5.47 18.73
N ASP A 268 14.48 6.21 19.81
CA ASP A 268 14.04 5.59 21.07
C ASP A 268 12.72 4.84 20.88
N ASN A 269 11.76 5.40 20.13
CA ASN A 269 10.48 4.75 19.85
C ASN A 269 10.63 3.50 18.96
N LEU A 270 11.40 3.63 17.89
CA LEU A 270 11.67 2.59 16.90
C LEU A 270 12.32 1.36 17.57
N THR A 271 13.27 1.58 18.48
CA THR A 271 14.03 0.50 19.14
C THR A 271 13.42 -0.03 20.44
N ASN A 272 12.38 0.61 20.99
CA ASN A 272 11.82 0.25 22.29
C ASN A 272 11.13 -1.14 22.29
N ASN A 273 10.55 -1.55 21.17
CA ASN A 273 9.81 -2.80 21.06
C ASN A 273 9.70 -3.25 19.60
N VAL A 274 9.11 -4.41 19.37
CA VAL A 274 8.86 -4.96 18.03
C VAL A 274 7.75 -4.20 17.29
N TRP A 275 7.76 -4.33 15.98
CA TRP A 275 6.83 -3.72 15.03
C TRP A 275 6.33 -4.75 14.03
N TYR A 276 5.18 -4.47 13.44
CA TYR A 276 4.59 -5.23 12.34
C TYR A 276 4.24 -4.27 11.21
N VAL A 277 4.46 -4.70 9.98
CA VAL A 277 3.96 -3.97 8.80
C VAL A 277 2.43 -4.01 8.86
N ASN A 278 1.82 -2.84 8.82
CA ASN A 278 0.37 -2.61 8.84
C ASN A 278 -0.12 -1.94 7.56
N LEU A 279 0.80 -1.48 6.73
CA LEU A 279 0.58 -1.14 5.34
C LEU A 279 1.94 -1.26 4.64
N LEU A 280 2.01 -1.95 3.51
CA LEU A 280 2.92 -1.61 2.43
C LEU A 280 2.05 -1.42 1.19
N GLU A 281 2.02 -0.20 0.67
CA GLU A 281 1.46 0.10 -0.64
C GLU A 281 2.64 0.51 -1.51
N ASP A 282 2.94 -0.28 -2.53
CA ASP A 282 4.03 -0.06 -3.49
C ASP A 282 3.44 0.14 -4.88
N ASP A 283 3.69 1.30 -5.50
CA ASP A 283 3.14 1.66 -6.80
C ASP A 283 1.60 1.54 -6.89
N GLY A 284 0.90 1.74 -5.77
CA GLY A 284 -0.56 1.60 -5.65
C GLY A 284 -1.04 0.14 -5.52
N ASN A 285 -0.13 -0.82 -5.39
CA ASN A 285 -0.45 -2.21 -5.04
C ASN A 285 -0.28 -2.40 -3.54
N ASN A 286 -1.29 -2.94 -2.87
CA ASN A 286 -1.18 -3.26 -1.46
C ASN A 286 -0.49 -4.62 -1.28
N GLU A 287 0.75 -4.57 -0.80
CA GLU A 287 1.63 -5.72 -0.57
C GLU A 287 1.80 -6.06 0.91
N THR A 288 1.01 -5.43 1.79
CA THR A 288 1.03 -5.63 3.25
C THR A 288 1.05 -7.11 3.65
N CYS A 289 0.39 -7.96 2.86
CA CYS A 289 0.22 -9.38 3.15
C CYS A 289 1.50 -10.21 3.02
N ASP A 290 2.53 -9.72 2.35
CA ASP A 290 3.82 -10.43 2.28
C ASP A 290 4.59 -10.37 3.60
N TYR A 291 4.21 -9.43 4.48
CA TYR A 291 4.95 -9.13 5.72
C TYR A 291 4.21 -9.51 7.01
N VAL A 292 2.93 -9.92 6.94
CA VAL A 292 2.06 -10.12 8.13
C VAL A 292 2.61 -11.14 9.13
N ALA A 293 3.39 -12.11 8.65
CA ALA A 293 3.98 -13.16 9.48
C ALA A 293 5.29 -12.72 10.18
N TYR A 294 5.82 -11.54 9.84
CA TYR A 294 7.11 -11.07 10.32
C TYR A 294 6.98 -10.09 11.49
N GLU A 295 7.76 -10.37 12.53
CA GLU A 295 8.03 -9.45 13.63
C GLU A 295 9.33 -8.69 13.33
N PHE A 296 9.23 -7.37 13.20
CA PHE A 296 10.35 -6.48 12.92
C PHE A 296 10.94 -5.95 14.22
N LYS A 297 12.24 -6.17 14.41
CA LYS A 297 12.97 -5.70 15.59
C LYS A 297 14.18 -4.86 15.21
N PHE A 298 14.07 -3.57 15.48
CA PHE A 298 15.14 -2.59 15.32
C PHE A 298 16.02 -2.56 16.57
N ASN A 299 17.30 -2.88 16.41
CA ASN A 299 18.26 -2.97 17.51
C ASN A 299 19.12 -1.69 17.57
N ALA A 300 19.54 -1.29 18.77
CA ALA A 300 20.33 -0.09 19.00
C ALA A 300 21.74 -0.06 18.35
N ASN A 301 22.16 -1.14 17.69
CA ASN A 301 23.37 -1.23 16.90
C ASN A 301 23.09 -1.14 15.39
N GLU A 302 22.00 -0.47 14.99
CA GLU A 302 21.63 -0.20 13.59
C GLU A 302 21.35 -1.47 12.76
N THR A 303 21.05 -2.59 13.44
CA THR A 303 20.58 -3.82 12.78
C THR A 303 19.08 -4.00 12.97
N VAL A 304 18.38 -4.47 11.95
CA VAL A 304 16.98 -4.87 11.99
C VAL A 304 16.86 -6.35 11.65
N THR A 305 15.93 -7.04 12.31
CA THR A 305 15.59 -8.42 11.97
C THR A 305 14.09 -8.53 11.75
N ALA A 306 13.67 -9.06 10.60
CA ALA A 306 12.30 -9.49 10.34
C ALA A 306 12.23 -11.00 10.58
N THR A 307 11.52 -11.42 11.63
CA THR A 307 11.47 -12.82 12.05
C THR A 307 10.05 -13.36 11.89
N SER A 308 9.91 -14.42 11.08
CA SER A 308 8.71 -15.25 11.04
C SER A 308 8.99 -16.62 11.67
N THR A 309 8.00 -17.51 11.67
CA THR A 309 8.19 -18.89 12.21
C THR A 309 9.23 -19.70 11.40
N ASN A 310 9.35 -19.41 10.10
CA ASN A 310 10.12 -20.23 9.16
C ASN A 310 11.32 -19.50 8.57
N ASN A 311 11.41 -18.17 8.73
CA ASN A 311 12.43 -17.35 8.12
C ASN A 311 12.92 -16.24 9.06
N THR A 312 14.16 -15.81 8.85
CA THR A 312 14.71 -14.60 9.48
C THR A 312 15.47 -13.85 8.42
N VAL A 313 15.00 -12.65 8.11
CA VAL A 313 15.67 -11.73 7.20
C VAL A 313 16.40 -10.70 8.04
N ASN A 314 17.70 -10.56 7.83
CA ASN A 314 18.49 -9.53 8.51
C ASN A 314 18.53 -8.28 7.64
N GLY A 315 18.79 -7.16 8.28
CA GLY A 315 19.03 -5.91 7.59
C GLY A 315 19.72 -4.90 8.50
N THR A 316 19.94 -3.72 7.93
CA THR A 316 20.40 -2.53 8.62
C THR A 316 19.34 -1.44 8.55
N TRP A 317 19.40 -0.50 9.47
CA TRP A 317 18.56 0.69 9.45
C TRP A 317 19.35 1.89 9.99
N SER A 318 19.04 3.07 9.48
CA SER A 318 19.57 4.32 10.04
C SER A 318 18.48 5.39 10.05
N VAL A 319 18.68 6.40 10.89
CA VAL A 319 17.77 7.55 10.98
C VAL A 319 18.60 8.80 10.76
N THR A 320 18.26 9.55 9.72
CA THR A 320 18.84 10.87 9.49
C THR A 320 17.79 11.94 9.72
N ASN A 321 18.22 13.18 9.63
CA ASN A 321 17.31 14.31 9.63
C ASN A 321 17.75 15.26 8.53
N SER A 322 16.92 15.37 7.52
CA SER A 322 17.07 16.21 6.34
C SER A 322 16.34 17.55 6.53
N SER A 323 16.29 18.31 5.45
CA SER A 323 15.43 19.49 5.31
C SER A 323 13.93 19.15 5.18
N SER A 324 13.55 17.94 4.73
CA SER A 324 12.16 17.46 4.63
C SER A 324 11.64 16.90 5.96
N GLY A 325 12.50 16.34 6.81
CA GLY A 325 12.07 15.82 8.10
C GLY A 325 13.04 14.82 8.72
N ILE A 326 12.47 13.76 9.27
CA ILE A 326 13.20 12.58 9.74
C ILE A 326 13.09 11.56 8.63
N ASP A 327 14.20 10.93 8.27
CA ASP A 327 14.22 9.89 7.25
C ASP A 327 14.64 8.58 7.92
N LEU A 328 13.97 7.48 7.55
CA LEU A 328 14.28 6.13 8.01
C LEU A 328 14.79 5.31 6.82
N PHE A 329 16.07 4.99 6.84
CA PHE A 329 16.66 4.11 5.85
C PHE A 329 16.47 2.67 6.28
N LEU A 330 15.98 1.84 5.37
CA LEU A 330 15.83 0.40 5.55
C LEU A 330 16.65 -0.33 4.49
N ASN A 331 17.38 -1.35 4.89
CA ASN A 331 18.10 -2.22 3.96
C ASN A 331 18.16 -3.66 4.48
N PHE A 332 17.33 -4.52 3.93
CA PHE A 332 17.22 -5.94 4.21
C PHE A 332 18.01 -6.77 3.20
N GLU A 333 18.59 -7.88 3.67
CA GLU A 333 19.24 -8.89 2.84
C GLU A 333 18.22 -9.54 1.89
N ILE A 334 18.35 -9.31 0.59
CA ILE A 334 17.47 -9.91 -0.44
C ILE A 334 18.03 -11.22 -0.99
N THR A 335 17.15 -12.17 -1.31
CA THR A 335 17.49 -13.50 -1.85
C THR A 335 16.91 -13.75 -3.24
N GLY A 336 17.37 -12.96 -4.21
CA GLY A 336 16.96 -13.06 -5.62
C GLY A 336 16.19 -11.83 -6.09
N SER A 337 15.77 -11.83 -7.35
CA SER A 337 15.20 -10.66 -8.03
C SER A 337 13.72 -10.39 -7.76
N ASN A 338 13.11 -11.13 -6.84
CA ASN A 338 11.66 -11.07 -6.54
C ASN A 338 11.48 -11.33 -5.03
N ASP A 339 12.44 -10.89 -4.22
CA ASP A 339 12.32 -11.00 -2.76
C ASP A 339 11.49 -9.80 -2.29
N PRO A 340 10.34 -10.01 -1.63
CA PRO A 340 9.50 -8.89 -1.19
C PRO A 340 10.27 -7.90 -0.31
N PHE A 341 11.31 -8.34 0.42
CA PHE A 341 12.11 -7.41 1.21
C PHE A 341 12.86 -6.34 0.38
N GLU A 342 12.94 -6.47 -0.94
CA GLU A 342 13.36 -5.38 -1.83
C GLU A 342 12.46 -4.15 -1.69
N ASP A 343 11.14 -4.33 -1.59
CA ASP A 343 10.15 -3.26 -1.60
C ASP A 343 10.10 -2.49 -0.26
N LEU A 344 10.80 -2.99 0.77
CA LEU A 344 11.02 -2.27 2.01
C LEU A 344 12.33 -1.46 2.00
N ASN A 345 13.25 -1.73 1.07
CA ASN A 345 14.59 -1.15 1.05
C ASN A 345 14.56 0.24 0.42
N ASP A 346 14.39 1.25 1.26
CA ASP A 346 14.30 2.64 0.79
C ASP A 346 14.70 3.68 1.83
N ASP A 347 14.73 4.94 1.40
CA ASP A 347 14.95 6.16 2.19
C ASP A 347 13.66 6.85 2.65
N TRP A 348 12.83 6.10 3.35
CA TRP A 348 11.50 6.49 3.78
C TRP A 348 11.44 7.81 4.58
N ASP A 349 10.65 8.77 4.10
CA ASP A 349 10.29 10.00 4.83
C ASP A 349 9.32 9.67 5.98
N VAL A 350 9.67 10.02 7.22
CA VAL A 350 8.80 9.83 8.39
C VAL A 350 7.76 10.94 8.47
N THR A 351 6.54 10.65 8.01
CA THR A 351 5.42 11.60 8.02
C THR A 351 4.82 11.80 9.41
N SER A 352 4.73 10.73 10.21
CA SER A 352 4.26 10.79 11.60
C SER A 352 4.65 9.56 12.41
N PHE A 353 4.82 9.71 13.72
CA PHE A 353 5.02 8.59 14.61
C PHE A 353 4.49 8.87 16.01
N ASP A 354 4.06 7.81 16.69
CA ASP A 354 3.76 7.77 18.11
C ASP A 354 4.14 6.41 18.69
N ALA A 355 3.81 6.15 19.95
CA ALA A 355 4.18 4.89 20.61
C ALA A 355 3.52 3.63 19.97
N GLN A 356 2.48 3.80 19.15
CA GLN A 356 1.67 2.74 18.56
C GLN A 356 1.87 2.60 17.06
N ASN A 357 2.18 3.69 16.35
CA ASN A 357 2.27 3.69 14.89
C ASN A 357 3.48 4.51 14.40
N ILE A 358 4.07 4.08 13.29
CA ILE A 358 4.98 4.86 12.47
C ILE A 358 4.38 4.88 11.06
N LYS A 359 4.32 6.06 10.45
CA LYS A 359 3.90 6.25 9.07
C LYS A 359 5.04 6.82 8.26
N LEU A 360 5.28 6.17 7.14
CA LEU A 360 6.38 6.43 6.23
C LEU A 360 5.78 6.64 4.84
N ILE A 361 6.43 7.49 4.08
CA ILE A 361 6.15 7.70 2.67
C ILE A 361 7.48 7.63 1.94
N ASP A 362 7.50 6.99 0.78
CA ASP A 362 8.56 7.22 -0.18
C ASP A 362 7.97 7.78 -1.47
N VAL A 363 8.68 8.71 -2.08
CA VAL A 363 8.35 9.25 -3.39
C VAL A 363 9.48 8.85 -4.30
N SER A 364 9.43 7.59 -4.74
CA SER A 364 10.41 7.00 -5.60
C SER A 364 10.45 7.77 -6.92
N GLY A 365 11.58 8.40 -7.16
CA GLY A 365 11.82 9.18 -8.36
C GLY A 365 12.07 8.29 -9.58
N GLY A 366 11.10 8.24 -10.47
CA GLY A 366 11.24 7.58 -11.78
C GLY A 366 10.09 6.64 -12.11
N ASN A 367 8.99 7.14 -12.70
CA ASN A 367 7.77 6.38 -13.02
C ASN A 367 7.10 5.62 -11.84
N GLY A 368 7.77 5.48 -10.69
CA GLY A 368 7.28 4.92 -9.44
C GLY A 368 6.30 5.87 -8.79
N GLY A 369 5.31 5.28 -8.15
CA GLY A 369 4.18 5.91 -7.52
C GLY A 369 4.60 6.65 -6.26
N THR A 370 3.80 6.47 -5.23
CA THR A 370 4.12 6.99 -3.93
C THR A 370 3.87 5.84 -3.01
N ASP A 371 4.93 5.42 -2.34
CA ASP A 371 4.92 4.18 -1.59
C ASP A 371 4.61 4.54 -0.15
N TYR A 372 3.77 3.74 0.49
CA TYR A 372 3.33 3.99 1.86
C TYR A 372 3.63 2.79 2.73
N LEU A 373 4.46 3.02 3.74
CA LEU A 373 4.78 2.02 4.74
C LEU A 373 4.28 2.45 6.11
N ASN A 374 3.44 1.63 6.74
CA ASN A 374 3.02 1.84 8.11
C ASN A 374 3.50 0.69 8.98
N PHE A 375 4.17 1.01 10.09
CA PHE A 375 4.39 0.05 11.16
C PHE A 375 3.40 0.28 12.30
N GLY A 376 2.88 -0.81 12.86
CA GLY A 376 2.09 -0.77 14.09
C GLY A 376 2.56 -1.80 15.12
N ARG A 377 2.03 -1.67 16.34
CA ARG A 377 2.38 -2.55 17.47
C ARG A 377 1.65 -3.89 17.47
N ASN A 378 0.62 -4.03 16.64
CA ASN A 378 -0.14 -5.26 16.49
C ASN A 378 0.05 -5.80 15.06
N PRO A 379 0.09 -7.13 14.87
CA PRO A 379 0.09 -7.72 13.53
C PRO A 379 -1.09 -7.23 12.70
N TYR A 380 -0.87 -7.03 11.40
CA TYR A 380 -1.96 -6.71 10.48
C TYR A 380 -2.87 -7.92 10.33
N GLY A 381 -4.18 -7.70 10.48
CA GLY A 381 -5.19 -8.76 10.56
C GLY A 381 -6.16 -8.84 9.38
N ASP A 382 -6.06 -7.91 8.42
CA ASP A 382 -6.95 -7.83 7.24
C ASP A 382 -6.24 -8.35 5.97
N CYS A 383 -5.35 -9.32 6.18
CA CYS A 383 -4.74 -10.10 5.12
C CYS A 383 -5.32 -11.48 5.29
N ASN A 384 -6.35 -11.79 4.50
CA ASN A 384 -7.15 -13.01 4.62
C ASN A 384 -6.28 -14.28 4.66
N GLY A 385 -5.78 -14.61 5.84
CA GLY A 385 -4.77 -15.63 6.14
C GLY A 385 -3.62 -15.71 5.12
N GLY A 386 -2.80 -14.66 4.98
CA GLY A 386 -1.64 -14.54 4.06
C GLY A 386 -0.71 -15.76 3.94
N GLY A 387 -1.19 -16.80 3.27
CA GLY A 387 -0.50 -18.04 3.02
C GLY A 387 -1.30 -18.93 2.08
N THR A 388 -0.93 -20.21 1.99
CA THR A 388 -1.46 -21.08 0.91
C THR A 388 -2.55 -22.03 1.41
N THR A 389 -3.46 -22.44 0.53
CA THR A 389 -4.44 -23.52 0.82
C THR A 389 -3.79 -24.77 1.40
N THR A 390 -2.58 -25.11 0.94
CA THR A 390 -1.81 -26.26 1.41
C THR A 390 -1.32 -26.07 2.84
N GLU A 391 -0.83 -24.88 3.18
CA GLU A 391 -0.33 -24.56 4.51
C GLU A 391 -1.45 -24.62 5.56
N LEU A 392 -2.54 -23.88 5.35
CA LEU A 392 -3.66 -23.88 6.29
C LEU A 392 -4.30 -25.27 6.42
N SER A 393 -4.39 -26.02 5.31
CA SER A 393 -4.85 -27.41 5.36
C SER A 393 -3.95 -28.27 6.26
N ASN A 394 -2.63 -28.14 6.15
CA ASN A 394 -1.69 -28.86 7.02
C ASN A 394 -1.84 -28.47 8.49
N ILE A 395 -2.05 -27.19 8.78
CA ILE A 395 -2.27 -26.69 10.14
C ILE A 395 -3.55 -27.30 10.73
N LEU A 396 -4.67 -27.23 10.01
CA LEU A 396 -5.95 -27.77 10.46
C LEU A 396 -5.87 -29.29 10.71
N MET A 397 -5.14 -30.04 9.89
CA MET A 397 -4.94 -31.49 10.07
C MET A 397 -3.95 -31.84 11.19
N ASP A 398 -3.14 -30.90 11.66
CA ASP A 398 -2.10 -31.12 12.66
C ASP A 398 -2.65 -31.09 14.10
N GLY A 399 -3.51 -32.04 14.44
CA GLY A 399 -3.99 -32.25 15.81
C GLY A 399 -5.48 -32.00 16.00
N GLN A 400 -5.86 -31.81 17.26
CA GLN A 400 -7.25 -31.60 17.65
C GLN A 400 -7.47 -30.15 18.04
N TRP A 401 -8.62 -29.63 17.64
CA TRP A 401 -9.03 -28.24 17.84
C TRP A 401 -10.26 -28.18 18.73
N TYR A 402 -10.43 -27.08 19.46
CA TYR A 402 -11.69 -26.73 20.10
C TYR A 402 -12.14 -25.35 19.64
N VAL A 403 -13.44 -25.09 19.72
CA VAL A 403 -14.01 -23.75 19.48
C VAL A 403 -13.64 -22.87 20.67
N GLN A 404 -12.74 -21.93 20.45
CA GLN A 404 -12.30 -20.96 21.45
C GLN A 404 -13.28 -19.80 21.58
N SER A 405 -13.89 -19.39 20.47
CA SER A 405 -14.89 -18.33 20.41
C SER A 405 -15.82 -18.58 19.23
N TYR A 406 -17.10 -18.33 19.41
CA TYR A 406 -18.07 -18.22 18.34
C TYR A 406 -19.07 -17.09 18.66
N ILE A 407 -19.08 -16.07 17.82
CA ILE A 407 -19.99 -14.92 17.91
C ILE A 407 -20.87 -14.94 16.65
N ASP A 408 -22.17 -15.12 16.82
CA ASP A 408 -23.18 -15.13 15.73
C ASP A 408 -24.02 -13.86 15.88
N ASP A 409 -24.01 -13.00 14.86
CA ASP A 409 -24.78 -11.75 14.85
C ASP A 409 -24.57 -10.85 16.10
N GLY A 410 -23.38 -10.93 16.69
CA GLY A 410 -22.99 -10.20 17.91
C GLY A 410 -23.39 -10.88 19.23
N ASP A 411 -24.06 -12.01 19.18
CA ASP A 411 -24.36 -12.86 20.34
C ASP A 411 -23.26 -13.92 20.54
N ASP A 412 -22.76 -14.05 21.79
CA ASP A 412 -21.70 -15.02 22.13
C ASP A 412 -22.32 -16.40 22.41
N GLU A 413 -22.21 -17.28 21.42
CA GLU A 413 -22.73 -18.65 21.44
C GLU A 413 -21.65 -19.71 21.71
N THR A 414 -20.41 -19.28 22.04
CA THR A 414 -19.25 -20.16 22.32
C THR A 414 -19.57 -21.32 23.25
N ASN A 415 -20.47 -21.12 24.20
CA ASN A 415 -20.82 -22.12 25.21
C ASN A 415 -21.45 -23.39 24.65
N ASP A 416 -22.06 -23.35 23.46
CA ASP A 416 -22.75 -24.48 22.85
C ASP A 416 -21.79 -25.54 22.31
N TYR A 417 -20.54 -25.15 22.05
CA TYR A 417 -19.47 -26.00 21.54
C TYR A 417 -18.54 -26.54 22.65
N ASN A 418 -18.78 -26.17 23.91
CA ASN A 418 -17.95 -26.57 25.04
C ASN A 418 -17.83 -28.10 25.16
N GLY A 419 -16.59 -28.59 25.13
CA GLY A 419 -16.27 -30.01 25.30
C GLY A 419 -16.33 -30.85 24.01
N TYR A 420 -16.56 -30.22 22.86
CA TYR A 420 -16.29 -30.82 21.56
C TYR A 420 -14.83 -30.62 21.14
N LEU A 421 -14.26 -31.65 20.53
CA LEU A 421 -12.96 -31.62 19.86
C LEU A 421 -13.15 -31.91 18.37
N LEU A 422 -12.63 -31.02 17.53
CA LEU A 422 -12.65 -31.13 16.08
C LEU A 422 -11.36 -31.79 15.59
N THR A 423 -11.50 -32.73 14.66
CA THR A 423 -10.39 -33.39 13.96
C THR A 423 -10.62 -33.30 12.47
N PHE A 424 -9.73 -32.59 11.76
CA PHE A 424 -9.76 -32.44 10.30
C PHE A 424 -8.90 -33.54 9.66
N THR A 425 -9.43 -34.25 8.67
CA THR A 425 -8.76 -35.38 8.03
C THR A 425 -8.41 -35.11 6.56
N PRO A 426 -7.34 -35.74 6.02
CA PRO A 426 -6.89 -35.50 4.64
C PRO A 426 -7.88 -35.89 3.53
N ASP A 427 -8.93 -36.64 3.84
CA ASP A 427 -9.99 -36.99 2.90
C ASP A 427 -11.11 -35.94 2.81
N GLY A 428 -10.92 -34.79 3.47
CA GLY A 428 -11.89 -33.69 3.50
C GLY A 428 -13.00 -33.88 4.53
N SER A 429 -12.88 -34.83 5.46
CA SER A 429 -13.85 -35.00 6.57
C SER A 429 -13.41 -34.22 7.80
N VAL A 430 -14.37 -33.67 8.54
CA VAL A 430 -14.15 -33.09 9.88
C VAL A 430 -15.06 -33.80 10.88
N ILE A 431 -14.49 -34.19 12.02
CA ILE A 431 -15.20 -34.91 13.08
C ILE A 431 -15.20 -34.06 14.33
N ALA A 432 -16.38 -33.66 14.81
CA ALA A 432 -16.58 -33.02 16.11
C ALA A 432 -17.05 -34.06 17.14
N GLU A 433 -16.19 -34.38 18.11
CA GLU A 433 -16.43 -35.41 19.12
C GLU A 433 -16.50 -34.82 20.53
N SER A 434 -17.55 -35.18 21.27
CA SER A 434 -17.67 -34.95 22.72
C SER A 434 -17.83 -36.29 23.44
N SER A 435 -17.85 -36.27 24.77
CA SER A 435 -18.03 -37.50 25.58
C SER A 435 -19.31 -38.31 25.28
N ASN A 436 -20.33 -37.70 24.67
CA ASN A 436 -21.65 -38.32 24.46
C ASN A 436 -22.15 -38.25 23.02
N ASN A 437 -21.45 -37.55 22.11
CA ASN A 437 -21.95 -37.30 20.76
C ASN A 437 -20.79 -37.14 19.77
N THR A 438 -21.00 -37.61 18.54
CA THR A 438 -20.06 -37.47 17.42
C THR A 438 -20.84 -36.93 16.23
N ILE A 439 -20.41 -35.77 15.71
CA ILE A 439 -20.99 -35.12 14.54
C ILE A 439 -19.90 -35.12 13.46
N ASN A 440 -20.28 -35.51 12.24
CA ASN A 440 -19.36 -35.56 11.10
C ASN A 440 -19.78 -34.48 10.10
N GLY A 441 -18.80 -33.83 9.50
CA GLY A 441 -18.96 -32.90 8.41
C GLY A 441 -17.85 -33.05 7.37
N THR A 442 -17.82 -32.13 6.43
CA THR A 442 -16.75 -31.95 5.45
C THR A 442 -16.09 -30.60 5.61
N TRP A 443 -14.83 -30.50 5.15
CA TRP A 443 -14.08 -29.26 5.14
C TRP A 443 -13.20 -29.16 3.89
N SER A 444 -12.88 -27.94 3.48
CA SER A 444 -11.82 -27.66 2.50
C SER A 444 -11.31 -26.24 2.62
N VAL A 445 -10.02 -26.03 2.32
CA VAL A 445 -9.46 -24.68 2.12
C VAL A 445 -9.39 -24.37 0.63
N VAL A 446 -9.95 -23.24 0.21
CA VAL A 446 -9.97 -22.80 -1.19
C VAL A 446 -9.38 -21.40 -1.32
N ASN A 447 -8.98 -21.04 -2.53
CA ASN A 447 -8.68 -19.64 -2.86
C ASN A 447 -9.99 -18.95 -3.25
N SER A 448 -10.14 -17.71 -2.81
CA SER A 448 -11.24 -16.79 -3.10
C SER A 448 -10.70 -15.47 -3.64
N SER A 449 -11.60 -14.57 -4.06
CA SER A 449 -11.19 -13.23 -4.53
C SER A 449 -10.59 -12.37 -3.41
N ASN A 450 -10.93 -12.66 -2.16
CA ASN A 450 -10.45 -11.91 -1.00
C ASN A 450 -9.29 -12.61 -0.28
N GLY A 451 -9.02 -13.89 -0.52
CA GLY A 451 -7.93 -14.62 0.13
C GLY A 451 -8.19 -16.12 0.21
N LEU A 452 -8.03 -16.70 1.39
CA LEU A 452 -8.40 -18.09 1.65
C LEU A 452 -9.79 -18.17 2.30
N ASP A 453 -10.56 -19.19 1.91
CA ASP A 453 -11.80 -19.56 2.60
C ASP A 453 -11.65 -20.96 3.20
N VAL A 454 -12.24 -21.17 4.38
CA VAL A 454 -12.48 -22.50 4.96
C VAL A 454 -13.95 -22.84 4.79
N ILE A 455 -14.24 -23.72 3.83
CA ILE A 455 -15.59 -24.24 3.64
C ILE A 455 -15.84 -25.32 4.69
N LEU A 456 -16.93 -25.20 5.44
CA LEU A 456 -17.38 -26.18 6.43
C LEU A 456 -18.81 -26.63 6.10
N ASP A 457 -19.11 -27.93 6.26
CA ASP A 457 -20.48 -28.47 6.10
C ASP A 457 -20.70 -29.69 7.03
N PHE A 458 -21.47 -29.50 8.08
CA PHE A 458 -21.91 -30.50 9.05
C PHE A 458 -23.38 -30.96 8.83
N GLY A 459 -24.00 -30.54 7.72
CA GLY A 459 -25.39 -30.85 7.40
C GLY A 459 -26.38 -30.19 8.37
N THR A 460 -27.30 -30.95 8.96
CA THR A 460 -28.38 -30.39 9.82
C THR A 460 -28.19 -30.74 11.30
N ALA A 461 -26.95 -31.04 11.70
CA ALA A 461 -26.64 -31.59 13.00
C ALA A 461 -26.20 -30.52 13.99
N MET A 462 -27.13 -30.08 14.84
CA MET A 462 -26.88 -29.14 15.93
C MET A 462 -25.82 -29.64 16.94
N PRO A 463 -24.93 -28.75 17.44
CA PRO A 463 -24.90 -27.29 17.18
C PRO A 463 -24.05 -26.87 15.97
N PHE A 464 -23.54 -27.81 15.16
CA PHE A 464 -22.57 -27.50 14.09
C PHE A 464 -23.22 -27.14 12.75
N ASP A 465 -24.54 -27.20 12.63
CA ASP A 465 -25.23 -26.67 11.45
C ASP A 465 -25.05 -25.16 11.26
N GLU A 466 -24.76 -24.43 12.35
CA GLU A 466 -24.39 -23.00 12.32
C GLU A 466 -22.97 -22.74 11.75
N PHE A 467 -22.13 -23.78 11.60
CA PHE A 467 -20.80 -23.61 10.98
C PHE A 467 -20.83 -23.82 9.46
N ASN A 468 -21.99 -24.11 8.87
CA ASN A 468 -22.09 -24.43 7.46
C ASN A 468 -21.96 -23.19 6.58
N ASP A 469 -20.72 -22.81 6.26
CA ASP A 469 -20.46 -21.66 5.40
C ASP A 469 -19.10 -21.73 4.68
N ASP A 470 -18.88 -20.78 3.76
CA ASP A 470 -17.58 -20.46 3.19
C ASP A 470 -16.88 -19.34 3.97
N TRP A 471 -16.32 -19.72 5.12
CA TRP A 471 -15.69 -18.78 6.05
C TRP A 471 -14.44 -18.11 5.47
N ASP A 472 -14.43 -16.78 5.40
CA ASP A 472 -13.25 -15.97 5.14
C ASP A 472 -12.21 -16.22 6.24
N VAL A 473 -10.98 -16.56 5.85
CA VAL A 473 -9.88 -16.73 6.81
C VAL A 473 -9.35 -15.37 7.20
N VAL A 474 -9.53 -14.94 8.45
CA VAL A 474 -8.98 -13.67 8.95
C VAL A 474 -7.47 -13.81 9.19
N THR A 475 -7.08 -14.77 10.03
CA THR A 475 -5.67 -15.05 10.33
C THR A 475 -5.50 -16.47 10.86
N TYR A 476 -4.28 -17.01 10.76
CA TYR A 476 -3.95 -18.29 11.39
C TYR A 476 -2.50 -18.38 11.86
N THR A 477 -2.28 -19.27 12.82
CA THR A 477 -0.98 -19.72 13.30
C THR A 477 -1.02 -21.25 13.44
N ASN A 478 0.10 -21.87 13.80
CA ASN A 478 0.14 -23.31 14.08
C ASN A 478 -0.80 -23.75 15.22
N THR A 479 -1.33 -22.83 16.05
CA THR A 479 -2.17 -23.17 17.20
C THR A 479 -3.51 -22.46 17.22
N ARG A 480 -3.80 -21.54 16.29
CA ARG A 480 -5.02 -20.71 16.29
C ARG A 480 -5.46 -20.42 14.86
N VAL A 481 -6.74 -20.51 14.56
CA VAL A 481 -7.33 -20.13 13.27
C VAL A 481 -8.54 -19.24 13.55
N GLU A 482 -8.58 -18.06 12.95
CA GLU A 482 -9.66 -17.08 13.07
C GLU A 482 -10.36 -16.92 11.73
N LEU A 483 -11.68 -17.01 11.75
CA LEU A 483 -12.57 -17.09 10.62
C LEU A 483 -13.69 -16.07 10.76
N PHE A 484 -14.19 -15.57 9.64
CA PHE A 484 -15.24 -14.57 9.54
C PHE A 484 -16.24 -14.96 8.44
N ASP A 485 -17.52 -14.62 8.63
CA ASP A 485 -18.53 -14.77 7.57
C ASP A 485 -19.51 -13.58 7.60
N VAL A 486 -20.10 -13.26 6.44
CA VAL A 486 -21.23 -12.33 6.31
C VAL A 486 -22.47 -13.08 5.82
N SER A 487 -23.40 -13.37 6.73
CA SER A 487 -24.57 -14.18 6.43
C SER A 487 -25.46 -13.53 5.33
N GLY A 488 -25.63 -14.25 4.22
CA GLY A 488 -26.22 -13.73 2.97
C GLY A 488 -27.71 -13.31 3.03
N GLY A 489 -28.38 -13.47 4.17
CA GLY A 489 -29.81 -13.16 4.34
C GLY A 489 -30.10 -11.78 4.94
N ASN A 490 -29.33 -11.38 5.96
CA ASN A 490 -29.57 -10.16 6.74
C ASN A 490 -28.36 -9.23 6.80
N GLY A 491 -27.21 -9.61 6.23
CA GLY A 491 -25.94 -8.90 6.41
C GLY A 491 -25.42 -9.02 7.84
N GLY A 492 -25.77 -10.13 8.47
CA GLY A 492 -25.23 -10.53 9.75
C GLY A 492 -23.75 -10.86 9.67
N THR A 493 -23.03 -10.85 10.78
CA THR A 493 -21.58 -11.12 10.76
C THR A 493 -21.20 -12.09 11.85
N ASP A 494 -20.50 -13.14 11.47
CA ASP A 494 -20.14 -14.23 12.34
C ASP A 494 -18.63 -14.33 12.49
N TYR A 495 -18.16 -14.67 13.69
CA TYR A 495 -16.74 -14.82 14.00
C TYR A 495 -16.50 -16.16 14.68
N LEU A 496 -15.63 -16.97 14.09
CA LEU A 496 -15.28 -18.30 14.58
C LEU A 496 -13.78 -18.38 14.85
N THR A 497 -13.39 -18.81 16.05
CA THR A 497 -11.99 -19.06 16.40
C THR A 497 -11.80 -20.51 16.83
N PHE A 498 -10.93 -21.22 16.12
CA PHE A 498 -10.40 -22.50 16.56
C PHE A 498 -9.08 -22.32 17.31
N GLN A 499 -8.92 -23.06 18.40
CA GLN A 499 -7.66 -23.13 19.15
C GLN A 499 -7.22 -24.59 19.29
N LYS A 500 -5.95 -24.85 19.02
CA LYS A 500 -5.34 -26.18 19.13
C LYS A 500 -5.15 -26.54 20.61
N LEU A 501 -5.42 -27.81 20.94
CA LEU A 501 -5.31 -28.36 22.30
C LEU A 501 -3.89 -28.37 22.88
#